data_AF-A0AA38SPF2-F1
#
_entry.id   AF-A0AA38SPF2-F1
#
_cell.length_a   1.000
_cell.length_b   1.000
_cell.length_c   1.000
_cell.angle_alpha   90.00
_cell.angle_beta   90.00
_cell.angle_gamma   90.00
#
_symmetry.space_group_name_H-M   'P 1'
#
loop_
_entity.id
_entity.type
_entity.pdbx_description
1 polymer ?
#
loop_
_entity_poly.entity_id
_entity_poly.type
_entity_poly.pdbx_seq_one_letter_code
_entity_poly.pdbx_strand_id
1 'polypeptide(L)'
;MGCFVSTPKDSGGKRRRPGNIGEVAVFVPGLRIPKPVDFSESLGDNLGKSLVERLSALRTRIVVMAGQEAPSITRTRRRSATQHGGSTLGDLLQALEDYLPVLLGLVKDGSPLQHKVQFTWINQEDESEEMGMYSAWYEVLSVLHLMAALSLSQANLLLLPRTSTDGYLPKVSEESRRSAIDILLKAAGYLDCAVRHILPQLPPELRRDLPVDLAEGVLRALCLQALGQGVDIQLGLAIDSTKATLAVKRRLACEMVKYWQQVSIHDISGVKFSNLWQVICDVLSFNGLFLAINIRFRASLESNGTLPVVWPRV
;
A
#
# COMPACT_ATOMS: atom_id res chain seq x y z
N MET A 1 18.75 -62.08 0.04
CA MET A 1 18.29 -60.83 -0.61
C MET A 1 17.54 -60.05 0.45
N GLY A 2 17.93 -58.89 0.98
CA GLY A 2 18.91 -57.87 0.64
C GLY A 2 18.39 -56.60 1.32
N CYS A 3 18.82 -56.34 2.55
CA CYS A 3 18.56 -55.09 3.28
C CYS A 3 19.15 -53.90 2.54
N PHE A 4 18.44 -52.78 2.47
CA PHE A 4 19.06 -51.45 2.56
C PHE A 4 18.12 -50.47 3.27
N VAL A 5 18.56 -50.10 4.47
CA VAL A 5 18.16 -48.89 5.20
C VAL A 5 18.66 -47.70 4.40
N SER A 6 17.77 -46.78 4.05
CA SER A 6 18.17 -45.44 3.58
C SER A 6 17.77 -44.43 4.65
N THR A 7 18.75 -44.00 5.44
CA THR A 7 18.69 -42.80 6.28
C THR A 7 18.48 -41.57 5.39
N PRO A 8 17.65 -40.58 5.79
CA PRO A 8 17.64 -39.31 5.09
C PRO A 8 18.93 -38.57 5.41
N LYS A 9 19.72 -38.33 4.36
CA LYS A 9 20.89 -37.45 4.37
C LYS A 9 20.44 -36.04 4.73
N ASP A 10 20.93 -35.54 5.86
CA ASP A 10 20.96 -34.12 6.20
C ASP A 10 21.59 -33.36 5.04
N SER A 11 20.76 -32.61 4.30
CA SER A 11 21.18 -31.64 3.31
C SER A 11 20.54 -30.33 3.73
N GLY A 12 21.33 -29.48 4.40
CA GLY A 12 20.94 -28.22 5.02
C GLY A 12 20.47 -27.17 4.01
N GLY A 13 19.27 -27.36 3.45
CA GLY A 13 18.52 -26.31 2.80
C GLY A 13 17.51 -25.73 3.79
N LYS A 14 17.71 -24.48 4.22
CA LYS A 14 16.67 -23.70 4.92
C LYS A 14 15.47 -23.52 3.98
N ARG A 15 14.59 -24.53 3.91
CA ARG A 15 13.24 -24.36 3.37
C ARG A 15 12.54 -23.36 4.27
N ARG A 16 12.59 -22.08 3.88
CA ARG A 16 11.75 -21.03 4.46
C ARG A 16 10.30 -21.52 4.35
N ARG A 17 9.68 -21.81 5.49
CA ARG A 17 8.24 -22.09 5.55
C ARG A 17 7.53 -20.89 4.91
N PRO A 18 6.54 -21.10 4.02
CA PRO A 18 5.72 -19.98 3.56
C PRO A 18 5.12 -19.33 4.81
N GLY A 19 5.44 -18.05 5.00
CA GLY A 19 4.92 -17.28 6.12
C GLY A 19 3.40 -17.31 6.05
N ASN A 20 2.75 -17.57 7.17
CA ASN A 20 1.30 -17.51 7.25
C ASN A 20 0.91 -16.04 7.07
N ILE A 21 0.48 -15.67 5.86
CA ILE A 21 -0.15 -14.39 5.59
C ILE A 21 -1.39 -14.39 6.48
N GLY A 22 -1.49 -13.42 7.39
CA GLY A 22 -2.66 -13.32 8.27
C GLY A 22 -3.94 -13.07 7.45
N GLU A 23 -5.05 -12.79 8.12
CA GLU A 23 -6.20 -12.22 7.40
C GLU A 23 -5.76 -10.87 6.81
N VAL A 24 -5.85 -10.75 5.49
CA VAL A 24 -5.47 -9.55 4.71
C VAL A 24 -6.69 -9.15 3.89
N ALA A 25 -7.20 -7.95 4.13
CA ALA A 25 -8.31 -7.37 3.37
C ALA A 25 -7.81 -6.43 2.25
N VAL A 26 -6.62 -5.85 2.41
CA VAL A 26 -5.96 -4.99 1.43
C VAL A 26 -4.50 -5.40 1.32
N PHE A 27 -3.99 -5.57 0.10
CA PHE A 27 -2.56 -5.79 -0.10
C PHE A 27 -1.76 -4.54 0.32
N VAL A 28 -0.76 -4.73 1.17
CA VAL A 28 0.09 -3.67 1.72
C VAL A 28 1.53 -3.98 1.31
N PRO A 29 2.23 -3.08 0.58
CA PRO A 29 3.65 -3.25 0.31
C PRO A 29 4.46 -3.09 1.61
N GLY A 30 5.65 -3.68 1.65
CA GLY A 30 6.59 -3.55 2.75
C GLY A 30 6.93 -2.08 3.05
N LEU A 31 6.99 -1.74 4.34
CA LEU A 31 7.30 -0.36 4.74
C LEU A 31 8.79 -0.07 4.55
N ARG A 32 9.10 1.01 3.83
CA ARG A 32 10.46 1.55 3.75
C ARG A 32 10.87 2.14 5.10
N ILE A 33 12.12 1.91 5.52
CA ILE A 33 12.65 2.43 6.79
C ILE A 33 13.75 3.46 6.48
N PRO A 34 13.59 4.75 6.83
CA PRO A 34 14.63 5.72 6.60
C PRO A 34 15.80 5.52 7.58
N LYS A 35 17.03 5.76 7.13
CA LYS A 35 18.22 5.82 7.99
C LYS A 35 18.46 7.23 8.52
N PRO A 36 19.15 7.41 9.67
CA PRO A 36 19.58 8.74 10.12
C PRO A 36 20.40 9.48 9.06
N VAL A 37 20.28 10.81 9.05
CA VAL A 37 21.03 11.71 8.16
C VAL A 37 21.58 12.85 9.00
N ASP A 38 22.86 13.18 8.84
CA ASP A 38 23.45 14.39 9.43
C ASP A 38 23.32 15.57 8.45
N PHE A 39 22.28 16.38 8.65
CA PHE A 39 22.08 17.58 7.84
C PHE A 39 23.06 18.71 8.18
N SER A 40 23.70 18.69 9.35
CA SER A 40 24.66 19.74 9.70
C SER A 40 25.91 19.65 8.84
N GLU A 41 26.39 18.44 8.57
CA GLU A 41 27.53 18.19 7.68
C GLU A 41 27.23 18.60 6.23
N SER A 42 26.03 18.29 5.72
CA SER A 42 25.70 18.50 4.31
C SER A 42 25.13 19.90 3.99
N LEU A 43 24.40 20.51 4.92
CA LEU A 43 23.64 21.74 4.71
C LEU A 43 24.04 22.89 5.64
N GLY A 44 24.89 22.66 6.64
CA GLY A 44 25.23 23.65 7.67
C GLY A 44 25.75 24.98 7.13
N ASP A 45 26.54 24.94 6.05
CA ASP A 45 27.10 26.15 5.42
C ASP A 45 26.11 26.86 4.47
N ASN A 46 24.96 26.24 4.17
CA ASN A 46 24.03 26.71 3.15
C ASN A 46 22.68 27.17 3.70
N LEU A 47 22.31 26.73 4.90
CA LEU A 47 21.04 27.00 5.53
C LEU A 47 21.24 27.55 6.94
N GLY A 48 20.32 28.40 7.39
CA GLY A 48 20.32 28.87 8.77
C GLY A 48 20.20 27.71 9.76
N LYS A 49 20.92 27.80 10.88
CA LYS A 49 20.98 26.76 11.93
C LYS A 49 19.59 26.25 12.35
N SER A 50 18.62 27.13 12.51
CA SER A 50 17.25 26.77 12.90
C SER A 50 16.52 25.89 11.87
N LEU A 51 16.78 26.07 10.57
CA LEU A 51 16.21 25.24 9.52
C LEU A 51 16.85 23.85 9.49
N VAL A 52 18.17 23.79 9.64
CA VAL A 52 18.91 22.52 9.73
C VAL A 52 18.44 21.73 10.95
N GLU A 53 18.32 22.37 12.11
CA GLU A 53 17.81 21.75 13.34
C GLU A 53 16.37 21.24 13.16
N ARG A 54 15.49 22.03 12.54
CA ARG A 54 14.10 21.63 12.28
C ARG A 54 14.03 20.42 11.35
N LEU A 55 14.80 20.41 10.26
CA LEU A 55 14.84 19.31 9.30
C LEU A 55 15.37 18.03 9.97
N SER A 56 16.46 18.14 10.75
CA SER A 56 17.03 17.05 11.54
C SER A 56 16.03 16.48 12.54
N ALA A 57 15.32 17.33 13.28
CA ALA A 57 14.35 16.90 14.29
C ALA A 57 13.16 16.14 13.66
N LEU A 58 12.59 16.68 12.58
CA LEU A 58 11.48 16.04 11.86
C LEU A 58 11.90 14.68 11.29
N ARG A 59 13.06 14.63 10.64
CA ARG A 59 13.55 13.38 10.06
C ARG A 59 13.89 12.33 11.13
N THR A 60 14.50 12.75 12.24
CA THR A 60 14.82 11.86 13.36
C THR A 60 13.56 11.24 13.95
N ARG A 61 12.48 12.03 14.12
CA ARG A 61 11.18 11.54 14.56
C ARG A 61 10.64 10.44 13.62
N ILE A 62 10.69 10.67 12.31
CA ILE A 62 10.26 9.68 11.31
C ILE A 62 11.09 8.40 11.40
N VAL A 63 12.43 8.50 11.49
CA VAL A 63 13.33 7.34 11.59
C VAL A 63 13.00 6.48 12.81
N VAL A 64 12.80 7.10 13.97
CA VAL A 64 12.45 6.37 15.21
C VAL A 64 11.11 5.65 15.06
N MET A 65 10.09 6.34 14.56
CA MET A 65 8.74 5.78 14.45
C MET A 65 8.65 4.70 13.37
N ALA A 66 9.22 4.92 12.18
CA ALA A 66 9.25 3.93 11.11
C ALA A 66 10.04 2.67 11.50
N GLY A 67 11.14 2.83 12.26
CA GLY A 67 11.91 1.69 12.79
C GLY A 67 11.14 0.83 13.80
N GLN A 68 10.14 1.38 14.47
CA GLN A 68 9.27 0.66 15.40
C GLN A 68 8.11 -0.04 14.68
N GLU A 69 7.55 0.58 13.64
CA GLU A 69 6.39 0.05 12.89
C GLU A 69 6.76 -1.01 11.85
N ALA A 70 7.89 -0.87 11.16
CA ALA A 70 8.24 -1.79 10.09
C ALA A 70 8.46 -3.27 10.52
N PRO A 71 9.01 -3.57 11.73
CA PRO A 71 9.09 -4.94 12.26
C PRO A 71 7.77 -5.47 12.82
N SER A 72 6.81 -4.58 13.14
CA SER A 72 5.53 -4.94 13.78
C SER A 72 4.53 -5.48 12.75
N ILE A 73 4.57 -4.96 11.51
CA ILE A 73 3.67 -5.35 10.41
C ILE A 73 4.09 -6.68 9.75
N THR A 74 5.39 -6.94 9.64
CA THR A 74 5.92 -8.19 9.06
C THR A 74 5.85 -9.38 10.01
N ARG A 75 5.80 -9.14 11.33
CA ARG A 75 5.52 -10.17 12.33
C ARG A 75 4.02 -10.19 12.62
N THR A 76 3.29 -11.05 11.89
CA THR A 76 1.95 -11.56 12.23
C THR A 76 1.93 -12.36 13.54
N ARG A 77 2.54 -11.83 14.61
CA ARG A 77 2.36 -12.37 15.96
C ARG A 77 1.06 -11.78 16.47
N ARG A 78 0.05 -12.64 16.62
CA ARG A 78 -1.15 -12.44 17.45
C ARG A 78 -0.84 -11.51 18.63
N ARG A 79 -0.99 -10.21 18.44
CA ARG A 79 -1.32 -9.31 19.52
C ARG A 79 -2.79 -9.06 19.27
N SER A 80 -3.60 -9.45 20.26
CA SER A 80 -4.88 -8.81 20.48
C SER A 80 -4.68 -7.34 20.17
N ALA A 81 -5.47 -6.79 19.26
CA ALA A 81 -5.48 -5.37 18.98
C ALA A 81 -5.81 -4.64 20.29
N THR A 82 -4.80 -4.39 21.13
CA THR A 82 -4.87 -3.37 22.14
C THR A 82 -5.14 -2.10 21.36
N GLN A 83 -6.07 -1.31 21.87
CA GLN A 83 -6.80 -0.24 21.17
C GLN A 83 -5.93 0.89 20.54
N HIS A 84 -4.59 0.76 20.53
CA HIS A 84 -3.60 1.78 20.18
C HIS A 84 -2.84 1.56 18.86
N GLY A 85 -3.04 0.47 18.11
CA GLY A 85 -2.30 0.26 16.83
C GLY A 85 -2.63 1.28 15.73
N GLY A 86 -3.79 1.95 15.82
CA GLY A 86 -4.16 3.03 14.90
C GLY A 86 -3.51 4.37 15.24
N SER A 87 -3.15 4.61 16.51
CA SER A 87 -2.55 5.88 16.92
C SER A 87 -1.11 6.00 16.42
N THR A 88 -0.32 4.92 16.47
CA THR A 88 1.09 4.97 16.07
C THR A 88 1.29 5.15 14.57
N LEU A 89 0.48 4.48 13.73
CA LEU A 89 0.47 4.70 12.27
C LEU A 89 0.03 6.12 11.91
N GLY A 90 -1.01 6.63 12.58
CA GLY A 90 -1.49 8.00 12.41
C GLY A 90 -0.45 9.05 12.80
N ASP A 91 0.25 8.83 13.92
CA ASP A 91 1.31 9.73 14.38
C ASP A 91 2.49 9.77 13.40
N LEU A 92 2.84 8.63 12.77
CA LEU A 92 3.90 8.57 11.75
C LEU A 92 3.47 9.27 10.46
N LEU A 93 2.22 9.08 10.01
CA LEU A 93 1.66 9.84 8.90
C LEU A 93 1.73 11.34 9.15
N GLN A 94 1.35 11.79 10.35
CA GLN A 94 1.44 13.21 10.71
C GLN A 94 2.88 13.72 10.69
N ALA A 95 3.83 12.94 11.20
CA ALA A 95 5.25 13.31 11.16
C ALA A 95 5.78 13.46 9.72
N LEU A 96 5.30 12.63 8.77
CA LEU A 96 5.62 12.74 7.35
C LEU A 96 4.97 13.99 6.72
N GLU A 97 3.71 14.28 7.07
CA GLU A 97 3.00 15.50 6.63
C GLU A 97 3.69 16.78 7.14
N ASP A 98 4.24 16.78 8.36
CA ASP A 98 4.98 17.90 8.92
C ASP A 98 6.36 18.09 8.25
N TYR A 99 6.99 16.98 7.82
CA TYR A 99 8.31 16.96 7.19
C TYR A 99 8.28 17.42 5.73
N LEU A 100 7.26 16.99 4.97
CA LEU A 100 7.18 17.18 3.53
C LEU A 100 7.32 18.66 3.09
N PRO A 101 6.66 19.66 3.71
CA PRO A 101 6.82 21.06 3.32
C PRO A 101 8.24 21.60 3.52
N VAL A 102 8.93 21.13 4.56
CA VAL A 102 10.32 21.54 4.84
C VAL A 102 11.27 20.91 3.82
N LEU A 103 11.06 19.62 3.52
CA LEU A 103 11.81 18.88 2.51
C LEU A 103 11.65 19.49 1.10
N LEU A 104 10.42 19.89 0.73
CA LEU A 104 10.15 20.54 -0.55
C LEU A 104 10.91 21.87 -0.70
N GLY A 105 11.29 22.50 0.41
CA GLY A 105 12.18 23.67 0.38
C GLY A 105 13.56 23.39 -0.22
N LEU A 106 14.06 22.14 -0.16
CA LEU A 106 15.34 21.76 -0.73
C LEU A 106 15.33 21.63 -2.27
N VAL A 107 14.16 21.37 -2.86
CA VAL A 107 13.97 21.19 -4.30
C VAL A 107 13.34 22.39 -4.99
N LYS A 108 12.94 23.41 -4.22
CA LYS A 108 12.26 24.59 -4.75
C LYS A 108 13.13 25.30 -5.80
N ASP A 109 12.50 25.64 -6.93
CA ASP A 109 13.10 26.39 -8.04
C ASP A 109 14.42 25.79 -8.58
N GLY A 110 14.61 24.46 -8.48
CA GLY A 110 15.81 23.79 -8.95
C GLY A 110 17.06 24.09 -8.11
N SER A 111 16.86 24.39 -6.82
CA SER A 111 17.93 24.68 -5.87
C SER A 111 19.06 23.63 -5.91
N PRO A 112 20.34 24.05 -5.86
CA PRO A 112 21.47 23.12 -5.82
C PRO A 112 21.47 22.24 -4.55
N LEU A 113 20.71 22.62 -3.52
CA LEU A 113 20.53 21.84 -2.30
C LEU A 113 19.91 20.47 -2.57
N GLN A 114 19.17 20.32 -3.67
CA GLN A 114 18.52 19.06 -4.04
C GLN A 114 19.50 17.90 -4.24
N HIS A 115 20.79 18.17 -4.43
CA HIS A 115 21.84 17.16 -4.63
C HIS A 115 22.88 17.11 -3.50
N LYS A 116 22.71 17.89 -2.42
CA LYS A 116 23.73 17.99 -1.36
C LYS A 116 23.67 16.90 -0.30
N VAL A 117 22.51 16.28 -0.14
CA VAL A 117 22.27 15.31 0.93
C VAL A 117 22.09 13.93 0.32
N GLN A 118 22.80 12.95 0.86
CA GLN A 118 22.53 11.54 0.58
C GLN A 118 21.39 11.06 1.48
N PHE A 119 20.31 10.59 0.88
CA PHE A 119 19.19 10.01 1.59
C PHE A 119 19.23 8.50 1.45
N THR A 120 19.24 7.79 2.57
CA THR A 120 19.33 6.33 2.60
C THR A 120 18.07 5.73 3.22
N TRP A 121 17.54 4.72 2.54
CA TRP A 121 16.34 3.99 2.91
C TRP A 121 16.57 2.49 2.82
N ILE A 122 15.94 1.77 3.73
CA ILE A 122 15.89 0.31 3.71
C ILE A 122 14.64 -0.10 2.93
N ASN A 123 14.83 -0.95 1.92
CA ASN A 123 13.74 -1.57 1.17
C ASN A 123 13.45 -2.97 1.75
N GLN A 124 12.16 -3.30 1.88
CA GLN A 124 11.72 -4.63 2.32
C GLN A 124 11.38 -5.56 1.13
N GLU A 125 11.21 -5.01 -0.08
CA GLU A 125 10.71 -5.72 -1.25
C GLU A 125 11.80 -6.39 -2.11
N ASP A 126 13.06 -5.95 -2.05
CA ASP A 126 14.18 -6.52 -2.82
C ASP A 126 15.21 -7.26 -1.94
N GLU A 127 16.24 -7.85 -2.55
CA GLU A 127 17.39 -8.44 -1.84
C GLU A 127 18.43 -7.39 -1.43
N SER A 128 18.46 -6.25 -2.14
CA SER A 128 19.28 -5.08 -1.81
C SER A 128 18.61 -4.26 -0.72
N GLU A 129 18.75 -4.71 0.53
CA GLU A 129 18.03 -4.16 1.68
C GLU A 129 18.23 -2.65 1.90
N GLU A 130 19.25 -2.00 1.33
CA GLU A 130 19.57 -0.60 1.59
C GLU A 130 20.04 0.16 0.33
N MET A 131 19.44 1.32 0.06
CA MET A 131 19.80 2.18 -1.08
C MET A 131 19.86 3.67 -0.69
N GLY A 132 20.99 4.30 -1.03
CA GLY A 132 21.26 5.71 -0.79
C GLY A 132 21.41 6.52 -2.08
N MET A 133 20.75 7.68 -2.18
CA MET A 133 20.86 8.57 -3.35
C MET A 133 21.06 10.03 -2.93
N TYR A 134 21.92 10.76 -3.67
CA TYR A 134 22.11 12.22 -3.54
C TYR A 134 21.00 12.99 -4.26
N SER A 135 19.77 12.86 -3.76
CA SER A 135 18.60 13.49 -4.38
C SER A 135 17.48 13.74 -3.36
N ALA A 136 17.13 15.01 -3.18
CA ALA A 136 15.97 15.39 -2.39
C ALA A 136 14.65 14.99 -3.06
N TRP A 137 14.60 14.89 -4.39
CA TRP A 137 13.44 14.32 -5.10
C TRP A 137 13.27 12.82 -4.79
N TYR A 138 14.35 12.08 -4.61
CA TYR A 138 14.29 10.68 -4.17
C TYR A 138 13.77 10.55 -2.72
N GLU A 139 14.16 11.47 -1.83
CA GLU A 139 13.59 11.54 -0.49
C GLU A 139 12.08 11.84 -0.54
N VAL A 140 11.65 12.83 -1.35
CA VAL A 140 10.22 13.16 -1.52
C VAL A 140 9.45 11.96 -2.04
N LEU A 141 10.00 11.25 -3.03
CA LEU A 141 9.41 10.03 -3.58
C LEU A 141 9.25 8.94 -2.51
N SER A 142 10.31 8.71 -1.71
CA SER A 142 10.31 7.72 -0.64
C SER A 142 9.31 8.06 0.48
N VAL A 143 9.18 9.35 0.82
CA VAL A 143 8.18 9.85 1.78
C VAL A 143 6.76 9.59 1.27
N LEU A 144 6.44 9.96 0.02
CA LEU A 144 5.11 9.73 -0.56
C LEU A 144 4.76 8.24 -0.63
N HIS A 145 5.73 7.39 -1.00
CA HIS A 145 5.54 5.95 -1.01
C HIS A 145 5.23 5.41 0.41
N LEU A 146 5.99 5.84 1.43
CA LEU A 146 5.73 5.44 2.82
C LEU A 146 4.35 5.93 3.29
N MET A 147 3.95 7.16 2.98
CA MET A 147 2.62 7.68 3.31
C MET A 147 1.50 6.85 2.68
N ALA A 148 1.68 6.40 1.42
CA ALA A 148 0.74 5.51 0.75
C ALA A 148 0.68 4.14 1.44
N ALA A 149 1.83 3.52 1.74
CA ALA A 149 1.90 2.21 2.39
C ALA A 149 1.29 2.21 3.80
N LEU A 150 1.49 3.29 4.58
CA LEU A 150 0.84 3.48 5.88
C LEU A 150 -0.68 3.65 5.75
N SER A 151 -1.14 4.39 4.74
CA SER A 151 -2.56 4.54 4.45
C SER A 151 -3.20 3.20 4.07
N LEU A 152 -2.55 2.41 3.20
CA LEU A 152 -2.99 1.04 2.86
C LEU A 152 -3.05 0.15 4.11
N SER A 153 -2.06 0.24 5.00
CA SER A 153 -2.04 -0.48 6.28
C SER A 153 -3.22 -0.10 7.18
N GLN A 154 -3.53 1.19 7.28
CA GLN A 154 -4.63 1.68 8.09
C GLN A 154 -5.99 1.23 7.54
N ALA A 155 -6.17 1.28 6.20
CA ALA A 155 -7.35 0.74 5.55
C ALA A 155 -7.51 -0.77 5.80
N ASN A 156 -6.42 -1.54 5.71
CA ASN A 156 -6.42 -2.96 6.03
C ASN A 156 -6.92 -3.20 7.46
N LEU A 157 -6.38 -2.50 8.46
CA LEU A 157 -6.79 -2.64 9.86
C LEU A 157 -8.27 -2.33 10.12
N LEU A 158 -8.86 -1.38 9.39
CA LEU A 158 -10.29 -1.06 9.50
C LEU A 158 -11.19 -2.16 8.93
N LEU A 159 -10.68 -2.91 7.95
CA LEU A 159 -11.42 -3.93 7.21
C LEU A 159 -11.24 -5.35 7.78
N LEU A 160 -10.34 -5.55 8.75
CA LEU A 160 -10.21 -6.83 9.44
C LEU A 160 -11.30 -6.99 10.53
N PRO A 161 -12.00 -8.14 10.59
CA PRO A 161 -12.93 -8.45 11.66
C PRO A 161 -12.21 -8.43 13.02
N ARG A 162 -12.77 -7.73 14.01
CA ARG A 162 -12.24 -7.79 15.38
C ARG A 162 -12.69 -9.09 16.02
N THR A 163 -11.78 -9.97 16.44
CA THR A 163 -12.16 -11.21 17.15
C THR A 163 -13.00 -10.85 18.38
N SER A 164 -14.29 -11.22 18.38
CA SER A 164 -15.11 -11.16 19.60
C SER A 164 -14.86 -12.40 20.44
N THR A 165 -14.98 -12.25 21.76
CA THR A 165 -14.82 -13.33 22.73
C THR A 165 -15.98 -14.34 22.69
N ASP A 166 -17.01 -14.10 21.86
CA ASP A 166 -18.32 -14.77 21.93
C ASP A 166 -18.61 -15.69 20.72
N GLY A 167 -17.58 -16.13 20.00
CA GLY A 167 -17.72 -17.10 18.90
C GLY A 167 -18.40 -16.58 17.63
N TYR A 168 -19.01 -15.39 17.66
CA TYR A 168 -19.55 -14.69 16.48
C TYR A 168 -18.51 -13.69 15.95
N LEU A 169 -17.96 -13.93 14.75
CA LEU A 169 -17.10 -12.96 14.07
C LEU A 169 -17.91 -11.68 13.77
N PRO A 170 -17.58 -10.51 14.36
CA PRO A 170 -18.27 -9.26 14.08
C PRO A 170 -18.04 -8.85 12.63
N LYS A 171 -19.13 -8.63 11.88
CA LYS A 171 -19.08 -8.02 10.54
C LYS A 171 -18.47 -6.60 10.67
N VAL A 172 -17.58 -6.25 9.76
CA VAL A 172 -17.01 -4.89 9.66
C VAL A 172 -18.13 -3.86 9.55
N SER A 173 -18.08 -2.79 10.34
CA SER A 173 -19.12 -1.76 10.35
C SER A 173 -19.16 -0.98 9.03
N GLU A 174 -20.33 -0.42 8.67
CA GLU A 174 -20.43 0.46 7.50
C GLU A 174 -19.54 1.70 7.61
N GLU A 175 -19.41 2.26 8.81
CA GLU A 175 -18.54 3.41 9.07
C GLU A 175 -17.08 3.07 8.81
N SER A 176 -16.58 1.94 9.32
CA SER A 176 -15.22 1.48 9.02
C SER A 176 -14.99 1.26 7.53
N ARG A 177 -16.00 0.72 6.81
CA ARG A 177 -15.95 0.58 5.34
C ARG A 177 -15.86 1.94 4.64
N ARG A 178 -16.65 2.94 5.06
CA ARG A 178 -16.60 4.31 4.51
C ARG A 178 -15.25 4.99 4.80
N SER A 179 -14.77 4.93 6.04
CA SER A 179 -13.46 5.48 6.41
C SER A 179 -12.30 4.80 5.64
N ALA A 180 -12.39 3.49 5.41
CA ALA A 180 -11.41 2.79 4.58
C ALA A 180 -11.38 3.30 3.13
N ILE A 181 -12.55 3.62 2.53
CA ILE A 181 -12.62 4.21 1.19
C ILE A 181 -11.85 5.54 1.15
N ASP A 182 -12.06 6.44 2.12
CA ASP A 182 -11.39 7.74 2.15
C ASP A 182 -9.87 7.60 2.28
N ILE A 183 -9.42 6.65 3.12
CA ILE A 183 -7.99 6.36 3.30
C ILE A 183 -7.37 5.76 2.03
N LEU A 184 -8.07 4.86 1.34
CA LEU A 184 -7.62 4.29 0.07
C LEU A 184 -7.50 5.37 -1.03
N LEU A 185 -8.45 6.31 -1.08
CA LEU A 185 -8.35 7.46 -1.98
C LEU A 185 -7.14 8.34 -1.66
N LYS A 186 -6.85 8.56 -0.37
CA LYS A 186 -5.66 9.29 0.08
C LYS A 186 -4.37 8.57 -0.34
N ALA A 187 -4.31 7.24 -0.19
CA ALA A 187 -3.18 6.42 -0.64
C ALA A 187 -2.96 6.54 -2.16
N ALA A 188 -4.04 6.42 -2.95
CA ALA A 188 -3.99 6.61 -4.40
C ALA A 188 -3.49 8.02 -4.78
N GLY A 189 -3.94 9.05 -4.07
CA GLY A 189 -3.50 10.44 -4.28
C GLY A 189 -1.99 10.63 -4.07
N TYR A 190 -1.41 10.01 -3.04
CA TYR A 190 0.03 10.06 -2.82
C TYR A 190 0.83 9.39 -3.95
N LEU A 191 0.39 8.22 -4.40
CA LEU A 191 1.03 7.48 -5.49
C LEU A 191 0.87 8.17 -6.84
N ASP A 192 -0.31 8.72 -7.13
CA ASP A 192 -0.55 9.49 -8.34
C ASP A 192 0.33 10.76 -8.38
N CYS A 193 0.47 11.44 -7.24
CA CYS A 193 1.38 12.58 -7.09
C CYS A 193 2.84 12.17 -7.33
N ALA A 194 3.28 11.07 -6.71
CA ALA A 194 4.62 10.53 -6.92
C ALA A 194 4.91 10.27 -8.41
N VAL A 195 3.98 9.63 -9.11
CA VAL A 195 4.13 9.27 -10.53
C VAL A 195 4.07 10.50 -11.44
N ARG A 196 3.11 11.40 -11.25
CA ARG A 196 2.88 12.53 -12.17
C ARG A 196 3.75 13.75 -11.91
N HIS A 197 4.16 13.97 -10.66
CA HIS A 197 4.82 15.20 -10.26
C HIS A 197 6.25 14.99 -9.76
N ILE A 198 6.58 13.84 -9.19
CA ILE A 198 7.90 13.60 -8.59
C ILE A 198 8.83 12.84 -9.53
N LEU A 199 8.39 11.71 -10.11
CA LEU A 199 9.21 10.95 -11.06
C LEU A 199 9.75 11.82 -12.21
N PRO A 200 8.97 12.73 -12.84
CA PRO A 200 9.49 13.57 -13.92
C PRO A 200 10.63 14.52 -13.50
N GLN A 201 10.78 14.79 -12.19
CA GLN A 201 11.85 15.64 -11.65
C GLN A 201 13.17 14.88 -11.45
N LEU A 202 13.12 13.54 -11.48
CA LEU A 202 14.32 12.71 -11.36
C LEU A 202 15.01 12.58 -12.71
N PRO A 203 16.36 12.76 -12.78
CA PRO A 203 17.13 12.51 -13.98
C PRO A 203 16.89 11.08 -14.52
N PRO A 204 16.91 10.86 -15.85
CA PRO A 204 16.68 9.54 -16.45
C PRO A 204 17.65 8.46 -15.94
N GLU A 205 18.89 8.82 -15.62
CA GLU A 205 19.89 7.94 -15.02
C GLU A 205 19.41 7.49 -13.64
N LEU A 206 19.05 8.45 -12.78
CA LEU A 206 18.59 8.16 -11.43
C LEU A 206 17.28 7.36 -11.41
N ARG A 207 16.37 7.59 -12.37
CA ARG A 207 15.13 6.81 -12.49
C ARG A 207 15.37 5.34 -12.81
N ARG A 208 16.43 5.02 -13.57
CA ARG A 208 16.79 3.63 -13.91
C ARG A 208 17.39 2.88 -12.71
N ASP A 209 18.01 3.62 -11.80
CA ASP A 209 18.64 3.10 -10.59
C ASP A 209 17.69 3.05 -9.38
N LEU A 210 16.41 3.42 -9.56
CA LEU A 210 15.43 3.35 -8.48
C LEU A 210 15.25 1.90 -7.98
N PRO A 211 15.03 1.72 -6.66
CA PRO A 211 14.72 0.41 -6.13
C PRO A 211 13.36 -0.06 -6.65
N VAL A 212 13.14 -1.38 -6.68
CA VAL A 212 12.01 -2.00 -7.37
C VAL A 212 10.65 -1.51 -6.88
N ASP A 213 10.53 -1.21 -5.59
CA ASP A 213 9.31 -0.70 -4.96
C ASP A 213 8.96 0.73 -5.37
N LEU A 214 9.94 1.48 -5.89
CA LEU A 214 9.77 2.83 -6.43
C LEU A 214 9.75 2.87 -7.97
N ALA A 215 9.79 1.70 -8.63
CA ALA A 215 9.64 1.62 -10.07
C ALA A 215 8.28 2.20 -10.50
N GLU A 216 8.25 2.92 -11.62
CA GLU A 216 7.04 3.60 -12.10
C GLU A 216 5.85 2.64 -12.27
N GLY A 217 6.11 1.44 -12.81
CA GLY A 217 5.09 0.40 -12.97
C GLY A 217 4.47 -0.03 -11.64
N VAL A 218 5.31 -0.21 -10.61
CA VAL A 218 4.88 -0.61 -9.26
C VAL A 218 4.05 0.49 -8.59
N LEU A 219 4.50 1.74 -8.67
CA LEU A 219 3.75 2.88 -8.11
C LEU A 219 2.38 3.05 -8.78
N ARG A 220 2.31 2.89 -10.11
CA ARG A 220 1.03 2.92 -10.86
C ARG A 220 0.12 1.75 -10.48
N ALA A 221 0.67 0.54 -10.38
CA ALA A 221 -0.07 -0.65 -9.96
C ALA A 221 -0.64 -0.49 -8.54
N LEU A 222 0.14 0.01 -7.59
CA LEU A 222 -0.33 0.31 -6.22
C LEU A 222 -1.42 1.38 -6.20
N CYS A 223 -1.30 2.42 -7.04
CA CYS A 223 -2.31 3.47 -7.16
C CYS A 223 -3.65 2.89 -7.66
N LEU A 224 -3.60 2.12 -8.75
CA LEU A 224 -4.77 1.45 -9.32
C LEU A 224 -5.37 0.42 -8.38
N GLN A 225 -4.54 -0.30 -7.61
CA GLN A 225 -5.00 -1.21 -6.57
C GLN A 225 -5.80 -0.46 -5.50
N ALA A 226 -5.30 0.66 -4.98
CA ALA A 226 -5.99 1.44 -3.96
C ALA A 226 -7.35 1.93 -4.47
N LEU A 227 -7.42 2.40 -5.72
CA LEU A 227 -8.69 2.79 -6.37
C LEU A 227 -9.63 1.60 -6.56
N GLY A 228 -9.13 0.48 -7.09
CA GLY A 228 -9.90 -0.74 -7.31
C GLY A 228 -10.51 -1.29 -6.02
N GLN A 229 -9.73 -1.30 -4.95
CA GLN A 229 -10.18 -1.71 -3.61
C GLN A 229 -11.25 -0.75 -3.05
N GLY A 230 -11.09 0.56 -3.24
CA GLY A 230 -12.09 1.55 -2.83
C GLY A 230 -13.43 1.33 -3.54
N VAL A 231 -13.40 1.06 -4.85
CA VAL A 231 -14.61 0.75 -5.63
C VAL A 231 -15.25 -0.57 -5.21
N ASP A 232 -14.47 -1.59 -4.89
CA ASP A 232 -14.99 -2.88 -4.38
C ASP A 232 -15.79 -2.68 -3.09
N ILE A 233 -15.24 -1.91 -2.14
CA ILE A 233 -15.94 -1.60 -0.88
C ILE A 233 -17.22 -0.80 -1.14
N GLN A 234 -17.18 0.20 -2.05
CA GLN A 234 -18.37 0.97 -2.44
C GLN A 234 -19.44 0.09 -3.08
N LEU A 235 -19.04 -0.86 -3.92
CA LEU A 235 -19.92 -1.83 -4.54
C LEU A 235 -20.57 -2.74 -3.50
N GLY A 236 -19.81 -3.24 -2.53
CA GLY A 236 -20.34 -4.01 -1.40
C GLY A 236 -21.40 -3.23 -0.61
N LEU A 237 -21.14 -1.95 -0.31
CA LEU A 237 -22.11 -1.05 0.34
C LEU A 237 -23.36 -0.83 -0.52
N ALA A 238 -23.19 -0.68 -1.85
CA ALA A 238 -24.31 -0.52 -2.76
C ALA A 238 -25.16 -1.79 -2.90
N ILE A 239 -24.55 -2.98 -2.86
CA ILE A 239 -25.25 -4.27 -2.86
C ILE A 239 -26.14 -4.38 -1.62
N ASP A 240 -25.57 -4.10 -0.44
CA ASP A 240 -26.27 -4.11 0.86
C ASP A 240 -27.40 -3.05 0.94
N SER A 241 -27.34 -1.99 0.13
CA SER A 241 -28.32 -0.90 0.13
C SER A 241 -29.54 -1.17 -0.76
N THR A 242 -30.73 -1.03 -0.17
CA THR A 242 -32.01 -1.01 -0.90
C THR A 242 -32.23 0.28 -1.69
N LYS A 243 -31.49 1.36 -1.38
CA LYS A 243 -31.58 2.65 -2.06
C LYS A 243 -30.74 2.72 -3.33
N ALA A 244 -29.72 1.87 -3.47
CA ALA A 244 -28.84 1.86 -4.63
C ALA A 244 -29.51 1.15 -5.82
N THR A 245 -29.65 1.86 -6.93
CA THR A 245 -30.24 1.31 -8.16
C THR A 245 -29.32 0.27 -8.81
N LEU A 246 -29.88 -0.62 -9.64
CA LEU A 246 -29.08 -1.58 -10.42
C LEU A 246 -28.05 -0.89 -11.34
N ALA A 247 -28.39 0.28 -11.87
CA ALA A 247 -27.47 1.07 -12.69
C ALA A 247 -26.22 1.50 -11.92
N VAL A 248 -26.38 1.92 -10.65
CA VAL A 248 -25.26 2.28 -9.76
C VAL A 248 -24.38 1.05 -9.49
N LYS A 249 -24.97 -0.08 -9.10
CA LYS A 249 -24.23 -1.33 -8.83
C LYS A 249 -23.44 -1.79 -10.05
N ARG A 250 -24.06 -1.73 -11.23
CA ARG A 250 -23.40 -2.10 -12.50
C ARG A 250 -22.23 -1.19 -12.82
N ARG A 251 -22.40 0.14 -12.66
CA ARG A 251 -21.33 1.11 -12.92
C ARG A 251 -20.11 0.83 -12.05
N LEU A 252 -20.32 0.64 -10.74
CA LEU A 252 -19.25 0.33 -9.79
C LEU A 252 -18.56 -0.99 -10.14
N ALA A 253 -19.30 -2.05 -10.47
CA ALA A 253 -18.71 -3.31 -10.91
C ALA A 253 -17.86 -3.16 -12.18
N CYS A 254 -18.32 -2.37 -13.16
CA CYS A 254 -17.54 -2.08 -14.36
C CYS A 254 -16.29 -1.23 -14.07
N GLU A 255 -16.38 -0.24 -13.18
CA GLU A 255 -15.22 0.57 -12.76
C GLU A 255 -14.18 -0.29 -12.03
N MET A 256 -14.62 -1.20 -11.15
CA MET A 256 -13.74 -2.16 -10.47
C MET A 256 -12.95 -3.01 -11.46
N VAL A 257 -13.62 -3.63 -12.45
CA VAL A 257 -12.95 -4.43 -13.50
C VAL A 257 -11.91 -3.61 -14.25
N LYS A 258 -12.22 -2.36 -14.61
CA LYS A 258 -11.28 -1.49 -15.33
C LYS A 258 -10.00 -1.23 -14.52
N TYR A 259 -10.10 -1.03 -13.21
CA TYR A 259 -8.93 -0.79 -12.38
C TYR A 259 -8.06 -2.04 -12.29
N TRP A 260 -8.63 -3.19 -11.97
CA TRP A 260 -7.86 -4.43 -11.82
C TRP A 260 -7.25 -4.92 -13.13
N GLN A 261 -7.94 -4.75 -14.26
CA GLN A 261 -7.34 -5.01 -15.58
C GLN A 261 -6.14 -4.11 -15.87
N GLN A 262 -6.18 -2.83 -15.47
CA GLN A 262 -5.06 -1.92 -15.65
C GLN A 262 -3.88 -2.26 -14.73
N VAL A 263 -4.12 -2.75 -13.51
CA VAL A 263 -3.05 -3.26 -12.63
C VAL A 263 -2.27 -4.36 -13.33
N SER A 264 -2.96 -5.33 -13.95
CA SER A 264 -2.34 -6.46 -14.64
C SER A 264 -1.51 -6.09 -15.88
N ILE A 265 -1.60 -4.86 -16.38
CA ILE A 265 -0.81 -4.37 -17.52
C ILE A 265 0.55 -3.83 -17.07
N HIS A 266 0.70 -3.47 -15.79
CA HIS A 266 1.96 -2.95 -15.28
C HIS A 266 2.94 -4.06 -14.91
N ASP A 267 4.21 -3.89 -15.28
CA ASP A 267 5.27 -4.84 -14.92
C ASP A 267 5.59 -4.73 -13.42
N ILE A 268 5.29 -5.80 -12.69
CA ILE A 268 5.55 -5.98 -11.25
C ILE A 268 6.52 -7.15 -10.99
N SER A 269 7.19 -7.66 -12.02
CA SER A 269 7.97 -8.92 -11.98
C SER A 269 9.09 -8.95 -10.93
N GLY A 270 9.57 -7.80 -10.46
CA GLY A 270 10.62 -7.69 -9.44
C GLY A 270 10.16 -7.53 -7.99
N VAL A 271 8.86 -7.40 -7.71
CA VAL A 271 8.34 -7.23 -6.33
C VAL A 271 8.17 -8.58 -5.64
N LYS A 272 8.50 -8.69 -4.34
CA LYS A 272 8.19 -9.90 -3.56
C LYS A 272 6.66 -10.12 -3.59
N PHE A 273 6.24 -11.37 -3.85
CA PHE A 273 4.83 -11.76 -4.02
C PHE A 273 4.12 -11.26 -5.29
N SER A 274 4.83 -10.80 -6.32
CA SER A 274 4.25 -10.45 -7.63
C SER A 274 3.26 -11.50 -8.19
N ASN A 275 3.58 -12.79 -8.05
CA ASN A 275 2.70 -13.89 -8.46
C ASN A 275 1.40 -13.96 -7.66
N LEU A 276 1.44 -13.70 -6.34
CA LEU A 276 0.24 -13.71 -5.50
C LEU A 276 -0.60 -12.46 -5.74
N TRP A 277 0.06 -11.32 -5.93
CA TRP A 277 -0.59 -10.06 -6.27
C TRP A 277 -1.32 -10.15 -7.61
N GLN A 278 -0.70 -10.74 -8.62
CA GLN A 278 -1.32 -10.99 -9.92
C GLN A 278 -2.55 -11.89 -9.80
N VAL A 279 -2.46 -12.99 -9.03
CA VAL A 279 -3.59 -13.88 -8.79
C VAL A 279 -4.76 -13.16 -8.09
N ILE A 280 -4.47 -12.29 -7.12
CA ILE A 280 -5.51 -11.48 -6.46
C ILE A 280 -6.18 -10.53 -7.47
N CYS A 281 -5.39 -9.85 -8.31
CA CYS A 281 -5.92 -8.96 -9.35
C CYS A 281 -6.82 -9.70 -10.35
N ASP A 282 -6.43 -10.90 -10.76
CA ASP A 282 -7.18 -11.73 -11.71
C ASP A 282 -8.49 -12.24 -11.10
N VAL A 283 -8.46 -12.68 -9.83
CA VAL A 283 -9.66 -13.12 -9.09
C VAL A 283 -10.64 -11.96 -8.90
N LEU A 284 -10.16 -10.78 -8.49
CA LEU A 284 -11.01 -9.60 -8.29
C LEU A 284 -11.58 -9.08 -9.61
N SER A 285 -10.80 -9.11 -10.68
CA SER A 285 -11.28 -8.82 -12.04
C SER A 285 -12.40 -9.77 -12.46
N PHE A 286 -12.22 -11.08 -12.24
CA PHE A 286 -13.19 -12.10 -12.60
C PHE A 286 -14.49 -11.96 -11.80
N ASN A 287 -14.40 -11.76 -10.48
CA ASN A 287 -15.55 -11.53 -9.61
C ASN A 287 -16.34 -10.27 -10.01
N GLY A 288 -15.63 -9.17 -10.34
CA GLY A 288 -16.27 -7.95 -10.84
C GLY A 288 -17.01 -8.17 -12.15
N LEU A 289 -16.41 -8.91 -13.08
CA LEU A 289 -17.03 -9.23 -14.36
C LEU A 289 -18.27 -10.11 -14.19
N PHE A 290 -18.18 -11.15 -13.35
CA PHE A 290 -19.29 -12.02 -13.01
C PHE A 290 -20.45 -11.25 -12.39
N LEU A 291 -20.17 -10.34 -11.45
CA LEU A 291 -21.19 -9.51 -10.84
C LEU A 291 -21.83 -8.54 -11.85
N ALA A 292 -21.03 -7.89 -12.70
CA ALA A 292 -21.53 -6.99 -13.74
C ALA A 292 -22.47 -7.71 -14.73
N ILE A 293 -22.14 -8.95 -15.10
CA ILE A 293 -22.97 -9.81 -15.97
C ILE A 293 -24.28 -10.18 -15.26
N ASN A 294 -24.22 -10.63 -14.00
CA ASN A 294 -25.42 -10.98 -13.23
C ASN A 294 -26.35 -9.78 -13.03
N ILE A 295 -25.81 -8.58 -12.74
CA ILE A 295 -26.61 -7.35 -12.62
C ILE A 295 -27.30 -7.03 -13.95
N ARG A 296 -26.62 -7.21 -15.08
CA ARG A 296 -27.20 -6.97 -16.42
C ARG A 296 -28.32 -7.97 -16.74
N PHE A 297 -28.12 -9.26 -16.43
CA PHE A 297 -29.14 -10.29 -16.64
C PHE A 297 -30.38 -10.01 -15.79
N ARG A 298 -30.18 -9.62 -14.53
CA ARG A 298 -31.27 -9.29 -13.60
C ARG A 298 -32.03 -8.03 -13.99
N ALA A 299 -31.35 -6.97 -14.43
CA ALA A 299 -32.01 -5.78 -14.96
C ALA A 299 -32.91 -6.12 -16.17
N SER A 300 -32.51 -7.09 -16.99
CA SER A 300 -33.31 -7.58 -18.12
C SER A 300 -34.50 -8.45 -17.69
N LEU A 301 -34.42 -9.13 -16.53
CA LEU A 301 -35.53 -9.89 -15.96
C LEU A 301 -36.54 -8.99 -15.25
N GLU A 302 -36.06 -7.95 -14.56
CA GLU A 302 -36.91 -6.94 -13.92
C GLU A 302 -37.65 -6.08 -14.96
N SER A 303 -37.04 -5.77 -16.11
CA SER A 303 -37.75 -5.15 -17.24
C SER A 303 -38.79 -6.05 -17.89
N ASN A 304 -38.69 -7.37 -17.70
CA ASN A 304 -39.59 -8.37 -18.27
C ASN A 304 -40.64 -8.90 -17.26
N GLY A 305 -40.72 -8.32 -16.06
CA GLY A 305 -41.80 -8.58 -15.10
C GLY A 305 -41.71 -9.88 -14.28
N THR A 306 -40.57 -10.56 -14.25
CA THR A 306 -40.41 -11.83 -13.50
C THR A 306 -39.68 -11.67 -12.17
N LEU A 307 -40.44 -11.83 -11.06
CA LEU A 307 -40.18 -12.16 -9.62
C LEU A 307 -38.84 -11.76 -8.92
N PRO A 308 -38.85 -11.54 -7.58
CA PRO A 308 -37.67 -11.07 -6.84
C PRO A 308 -36.68 -12.21 -6.56
N VAL A 309 -35.44 -12.06 -7.04
CA VAL A 309 -34.38 -13.07 -6.85
C VAL A 309 -33.42 -12.64 -5.73
N VAL A 310 -33.12 -13.52 -4.78
CA VAL A 310 -32.21 -13.22 -3.67
C VAL A 310 -30.76 -13.14 -4.18
N TRP A 311 -29.99 -12.13 -3.76
CA TRP A 311 -28.57 -12.02 -4.11
C TRP A 311 -27.78 -13.21 -3.56
N PRO A 312 -26.82 -13.79 -4.31
CA PRO A 312 -25.81 -14.63 -3.69
C PRO A 312 -25.02 -13.76 -2.71
N ARG A 313 -24.96 -14.17 -1.44
CA ARG A 313 -23.99 -13.58 -0.51
C ARG A 313 -22.61 -14.10 -0.93
N VAL A 314 -21.69 -13.18 -1.18
CA VAL A 314 -20.26 -13.45 -1.30
C VAL A 314 -19.73 -13.85 0.08
#